data_AF-A0A7J0BER3-F1
#
_entry.id   AF-A0A7J0BER3-F1
#
_cell.length_a   1.000
_cell.length_b   1.000
_cell.length_c   1.000
_cell.angle_alpha   90.00
_cell.angle_beta   90.00
_cell.angle_gamma   90.00
#
_symmetry.space_group_name_H-M   'P 1'
#
loop_
_entity.id
_entity.type
_entity.pdbx_description
1 polymer ?
#
loop_
_entity_poly.entity_id
_entity_poly.type
_entity_poly.pdbx_seq_one_letter_code
_entity_poly.pdbx_strand_id
1 'polypeptide(L)' 'MLYATLEPRYIGMFRFLLEAEDNLGYATVVDKYAAVLKIIFSPHQEREMRAFLAGMQQTIPFEVMERPAAQTETR' A
#
# COMPACT_ATOMS: atom_id res chain seq x y z
N MET A 1 -3.55 -8.13 0.90
CA MET A 1 -3.80 -6.67 0.81
C MET A 1 -3.08 -5.98 1.95
N LEU A 2 -2.60 -4.76 1.71
CA LEU A 2 -1.85 -3.95 2.66
C LEU A 2 -2.42 -2.53 2.66
N TYR A 3 -1.98 -1.72 3.62
CA TYR A 3 -2.21 -0.28 3.61
C TYR A 3 -0.87 0.45 3.62
N ALA A 4 -0.87 1.69 3.11
CA ALA A 4 0.25 2.60 3.24
C ALA A 4 -0.23 3.95 3.76
N THR A 5 0.54 4.54 4.67
CA THR A 5 0.40 5.94 5.11
C THR A 5 1.60 6.74 4.66
N LEU A 6 1.36 7.95 4.16
CA LEU A 6 2.36 8.81 3.54
C LEU A 6 1.85 10.25 3.54
N GLU A 7 2.70 11.21 3.22
CA GLU A 7 2.21 12.59 3.07
C GLU A 7 1.35 12.74 1.79
N PRO A 8 0.28 13.56 1.81
CA PRO A 8 -0.61 13.74 0.65
C PRO A 8 0.10 14.08 -0.66
N ARG A 9 1.21 14.83 -0.59
CA ARG A 9 2.03 15.20 -1.77
C ARG A 9 2.62 13.99 -2.52
N TYR A 10 2.75 12.84 -1.88
CA TYR A 10 3.33 11.64 -2.46
C TYR A 10 2.29 10.67 -3.04
N ILE A 11 0.98 10.90 -2.84
CA ILE A 11 -0.07 9.99 -3.34
C ILE A 11 0.04 9.76 -4.85
N GLY A 12 0.29 10.82 -5.63
CA GLY A 12 0.45 10.72 -7.08
C GLY A 12 1.67 9.89 -7.47
N MET A 13 2.82 10.13 -6.82
CA MET A 13 4.05 9.40 -7.08
C MET A 13 3.94 7.91 -6.69
N PHE A 14 3.33 7.62 -5.54
CA PHE A 14 3.06 6.26 -5.09
C PHE A 14 2.28 5.47 -6.15
N ARG A 15 1.18 6.06 -6.65
CA ARG A 15 0.35 5.42 -7.68
C ARG A 15 1.11 5.24 -8.98
N PHE A 16 1.85 6.25 -9.42
CA PHE A 16 2.65 6.20 -10.64
C PHE A 16 3.67 5.06 -10.60
N LEU A 17 4.41 4.91 -9.49
CA LEU A 17 5.41 3.85 -9.34
C LEU A 17 4.77 2.46 -9.32
N LEU A 18 3.65 2.29 -8.61
CA LEU A 18 2.94 1.00 -8.57
C LEU A 18 2.34 0.63 -9.93
N GLU A 19 1.78 1.59 -10.66
CA GLU A 19 1.20 1.37 -11.99
C GLU A 19 2.27 1.03 -13.05
N ALA A 20 3.53 1.40 -12.82
CA ALA A 20 4.66 1.04 -13.69
C ALA A 20 5.15 -0.41 -13.50
N GLU A 21 4.78 -1.08 -12.40
CA GLU A 21 5.27 -2.42 -12.05
C GLU A 21 4.30 -3.51 -12.53
N ASP A 22 4.32 -3.83 -13.83
CA ASP A 22 3.75 -5.05 -14.48
C ASP A 22 2.46 -5.65 -13.86
N ASN A 23 1.49 -4.82 -13.47
CA ASN A 23 0.24 -5.22 -12.81
C ASN A 23 0.42 -5.98 -11.47
N LEU A 24 1.50 -5.73 -10.74
CA LEU A 24 1.75 -6.32 -9.41
C LEU A 24 0.64 -6.01 -8.40
N GLY A 25 -0.04 -4.87 -8.58
CA GLY A 25 -1.22 -4.50 -7.81
C GLY A 25 -1.74 -3.13 -8.19
N TYR A 26 -2.76 -2.67 -7.46
CA TYR A 26 -3.26 -1.31 -7.57
C TYR A 26 -3.51 -0.72 -6.18
N ALA A 27 -3.50 0.61 -6.10
CA ALA A 27 -3.75 1.33 -4.86
C ALA A 27 -4.97 2.25 -4.99
N THR A 28 -5.79 2.30 -3.94
CA THR A 28 -6.92 3.22 -3.83
C THR A 28 -6.78 4.06 -2.58
N VAL A 29 -7.13 5.35 -2.66
CA VAL A 29 -7.15 6.23 -1.48
C VAL A 29 -8.37 5.88 -0.64
N VAL A 30 -8.15 5.49 0.62
CA VAL A 30 -9.24 5.21 1.58
C VAL A 30 -9.50 6.39 2.51
N ASP A 31 -8.49 7.21 2.78
CA ASP A 31 -8.62 8.50 3.46
C ASP A 31 -7.63 9.49 2.85
N LYS A 32 -8.14 10.58 2.26
CA LYS A 32 -7.30 11.61 1.63
C LYS A 32 -6.68 12.60 2.63
N TYR A 33 -7.30 12.78 3.79
CA TYR A 33 -6.82 13.71 4.83
C TYR A 33 -5.75 13.05 5.68
N ALA A 34 -5.93 11.76 5.99
CA ALA A 34 -4.91 10.93 6.61
C ALA A 34 -3.92 10.34 5.59
N ALA A 35 -4.14 10.57 4.29
CA ALA A 35 -3.34 10.05 3.18
C ALA A 35 -3.04 8.55 3.33
N VAL A 36 -4.10 7.77 3.50
CA VAL A 36 -4.02 6.32 3.59
C VAL A 36 -4.45 5.70 2.27
N LEU A 37 -3.60 4.82 1.73
CA LEU A 37 -3.89 4.01 0.55
C LEU A 37 -4.09 2.56 0.94
N LYS A 38 -5.06 1.91 0.30
CA LYS A 38 -5.25 0.47 0.32
C LYS A 38 -4.60 -0.12 -0.93
N ILE A 39 -3.72 -1.10 -0.73
CA ILE A 39 -2.98 -1.78 -1.78
C ILE A 39 -3.57 -3.17 -1.97
N ILE A 40 -4.08 -3.43 -3.17
CA ILE A 40 -4.65 -4.71 -3.59
C ILE A 40 -3.69 -5.41 -4.54
N PHE A 41 -3.41 -6.68 -4.26
CA PHE A 41 -2.51 -7.54 -5.02
C PHE A 41 -2.95 -9.00 -4.85
N SER A 42 -2.52 -9.89 -5.75
CA SER A 42 -2.77 -11.32 -5.63
C SER A 42 -2.06 -11.88 -4.40
N PRO A 43 -2.69 -12.72 -3.56
CA PRO A 43 -2.01 -13.35 -2.41
C PRO A 43 -0.73 -14.10 -2.78
N HIS A 44 -0.68 -14.67 -3.99
CA HIS A 44 0.50 -15.38 -4.51
C HIS A 44 1.69 -14.46 -4.80
N GLN A 45 1.47 -13.15 -4.88
CA GLN A 45 2.49 -12.13 -5.17
C GLN A 45 2.85 -11.31 -3.91
N GLU A 46 2.52 -11.80 -2.71
CA GLU A 46 2.76 -11.04 -1.48
C GLU A 46 4.23 -10.71 -1.27
N ARG A 47 5.12 -11.67 -1.54
CA ARG A 47 6.56 -11.47 -1.37
C ARG A 47 7.07 -10.42 -2.36
N GLU A 48 6.66 -10.51 -3.61
CA GLU A 48 7.01 -9.59 -4.69
C GLU A 48 6.50 -8.17 -4.37
N MET A 49 5.24 -8.04 -3.91
CA MET A 49 4.67 -6.77 -3.48
C MET A 49 5.46 -6.16 -2.31
N ARG A 50 5.79 -6.94 -1.27
CA ARG A 50 6.56 -6.42 -0.13
C ARG A 50 7.98 -6.00 -0.55
N ALA A 51 8.62 -6.75 -1.43
CA ALA A 51 9.94 -6.40 -1.97
C ALA A 51 9.87 -5.10 -2.79
N PHE A 52 8.86 -4.96 -3.64
CA PHE A 52 8.61 -3.74 -4.41
C PHE A 52 8.39 -2.53 -3.50
N LEU A 53 7.53 -2.64 -2.49
CA LEU A 53 7.26 -1.55 -1.54
C LEU A 53 8.53 -1.17 -0.76
N ALA A 54 9.33 -2.14 -0.32
CA ALA A 54 10.61 -1.87 0.36
C ALA A 54 11.60 -1.13 -0.56
N GLY A 55 11.64 -1.46 -1.84
CA GLY A 55 12.41 -0.71 -2.84
C GLY A 55 11.87 0.71 -3.03
N MET A 56 10.54 0.86 -3.12
CA MET A 56 9.89 2.16 -3.29
C MET A 56 10.11 3.11 -2.10
N GLN A 57 10.26 2.57 -0.88
CA GLN A 57 10.59 3.37 0.32
C GLN A 57 11.96 4.07 0.22
N GLN A 58 12.84 3.64 -0.68
CA GLN A 58 14.10 4.33 -0.98
C GLN A 58 13.90 5.58 -1.85
N THR A 59 12.74 5.70 -2.51
CA THR A 59 12.39 6.79 -3.43
C THR A 59 11.45 7.81 -2.79
N ILE A 60 10.45 7.34 -2.03
CA ILE A 60 9.47 8.18 -1.34
C ILE A 60 9.22 7.70 0.09
N PRO A 61 8.99 8.60 1.06
CA PRO A 61 8.71 8.21 2.43
C PRO A 61 7.25 7.74 2.60
N PHE A 62 7.08 6.52 3.11
CA PHE A 62 5.79 5.98 3.54
C PHE A 62 5.99 4.80 4.49
N GLU A 63 4.94 4.47 5.24
CA GLU A 63 4.91 3.29 6.11
C GLU A 63 3.87 2.28 5.60
N VAL A 64 4.21 0.99 5.65
CA VAL A 64 3.30 -0.10 5.31
C VAL A 64 2.62 -0.60 6.58
N MET A 65 1.29 -0.73 6.52
CA MET A 65 0.47 -1.25 7.61
C MET A 65 -0.21 -2.54 7.17
N GLU A 66 -0.22 -3.52 8.07
CA GLU A 66 -1.03 -4.73 7.91
C GLU A 66 -2.52 -4.40 7.99
N ARG A 67 -3.35 -5.26 7.41
CA ARG A 67 -4.78 -5.22 7.72
C ARG A 67 -4.94 -5.42 9.23
N PRO A 68 -5.73 -4.60 9.95
CA PRO A 68 -6.11 -4.93 11.31
C PRO A 68 -6.75 -6.32 11.30
N ALA A 69 -6.23 -7.26 12.10
CA ALA A 69 -6.93 -8.50 12.36
C ALA A 69 -8.33 -8.09 12.84
N ALA A 70 -9.38 -8.61 12.18
CA ALA A 70 -10.73 -8.38 12.66
C ALA A 70 -10.73 -8.81 14.13
N GLN A 71 -10.97 -7.88 15.05
CA GLN A 71 -11.16 -8.23 16.45
C GLN A 71 -12.38 -9.14 16.42
N THR A 72 -12.17 -10.43 16.60
CA THR A 72 -13.25 -11.40 16.77
C THR A 72 -13.96 -10.96 18.04
N GLU A 73 -15.10 -10.27 17.89
CA GLU A 73 -16.02 -10.03 18.99
C GLU A 73 -16.50 -11.40 19.47
N THR A 74 -15.80 -11.96 20.46
CA THR A 74 -16.33 -13.02 21.30
C THR A 74 -17.44 -12.37 22.14
N ARG A 75 -18.67 -12.52 21.67
CA ARG A 75 -19.87 -12.40 22.50
C ARG A 75 -19.96 -13.55 23.48
#